data_AF-A0A2D5ABW7-F1
#
_entry.id   AF-A0A2D5ABW7-F1
#
_cell.length_a   1.000
_cell.length_b   1.000
_cell.length_c   1.000
_cell.angle_alpha   90.00
_cell.angle_beta   90.00
_cell.angle_gamma   90.00
#
_symmetry.space_group_name_H-M   'P 1'
#
loop_
_entity.id
_entity.type
_entity.pdbx_description
1 polymer ?
#
loop_
_entity_poly.entity_id
_entity_poly.type
_entity_poly.pdbx_seq_one_letter_code
_entity_poly.pdbx_strand_id
1 'polypeptide(L)'
;MTWKPTLKEFGLATLPIAAIVATTTNADITGAFSYDSIAMAQEFGGGEVAVFVQDLYLISNDPNDVVRAAFDLLLEPSAQIDYYQAPGAFGWNPGNIGGPFDTESVRRADSFVTIGGFGDDGSMPLQIPGAGASTQLDPDFGDPNAPYPGFAAGWYDDSPSTPAGRVRDTPPGTLGTFVGRFAYVGNPWDTPLFKSRISASWNQGIGTPDQSASFLINWIPSPATLGLFALTGLRRSSRRRN
;
A
#
# COMPACT_ATOMS: atom_id res chain seq x y z
N MET A 1 7.70 44.56 74.05
CA MET A 1 7.86 44.10 72.66
C MET A 1 8.33 42.65 72.75
N THR A 2 7.40 41.72 72.63
CA THR A 2 7.62 40.30 72.94
C THR A 2 6.67 39.51 72.06
N TRP A 3 7.19 39.00 70.95
CA TRP A 3 6.44 38.23 69.96
C TRP A 3 6.73 36.74 70.17
N LYS A 4 5.69 35.95 70.44
CA LYS A 4 5.76 34.48 70.50
C LYS A 4 5.11 33.91 69.24
N PRO A 5 5.80 33.10 68.42
CA PRO A 5 5.13 32.32 67.39
C PRO A 5 4.67 30.97 67.99
N THR A 6 3.37 30.70 67.91
CA THR A 6 2.79 29.36 68.11
C THR A 6 2.68 28.65 66.76
N LEU A 7 3.32 27.49 66.66
CA LEU A 7 3.20 26.51 65.56
C LEU A 7 2.10 25.49 65.87
N LYS A 8 1.47 24.97 64.80
CA LYS A 8 0.67 23.72 64.61
C LYS A 8 -0.69 24.02 63.95
N GLU A 9 -1.21 23.32 62.93
CA GLU A 9 -0.89 22.04 62.30
C GLU A 9 -1.59 21.92 60.92
N PHE A 10 -1.00 21.07 60.06
CA PHE A 10 -1.49 20.31 58.90
C PHE A 10 -2.76 20.72 58.12
N GLY A 11 -2.57 21.02 56.83
CA GLY A 11 -3.53 20.76 55.76
C GLY A 11 -2.86 19.93 54.66
N LEU A 12 -3.35 18.70 54.44
CA LEU A 12 -2.90 17.77 53.41
C LEU A 12 -3.54 18.11 52.04
N ALA A 13 -2.82 17.73 50.98
CA ALA A 13 -3.29 17.45 49.61
C ALA A 13 -3.51 18.61 48.61
N THR A 14 -2.66 18.67 47.58
CA THR A 14 -3.00 18.30 46.17
C THR A 14 -1.79 18.53 45.24
N LEU A 15 -1.23 17.45 44.68
CA LEU A 15 -0.58 17.44 43.35
C LEU A 15 -1.73 17.21 42.33
N PRO A 16 -1.72 17.71 41.08
CA PRO A 16 -0.57 17.75 40.17
C PRO A 16 -0.49 18.99 39.23
N ILE A 17 0.65 19.22 38.60
CA ILE A 17 0.65 19.73 37.22
C ILE A 17 1.35 18.68 36.39
N ALA A 18 0.53 17.97 35.61
CA ALA A 18 0.97 17.03 34.60
C ALA A 18 2.00 17.70 33.70
N ALA A 19 3.16 17.06 33.55
CA ALA A 19 3.98 17.31 32.39
C ALA A 19 3.10 17.05 31.16
N ILE A 20 2.87 18.08 30.36
CA ILE A 20 2.36 17.91 29.00
C ILE A 20 3.48 17.16 28.28
N VAL A 21 3.40 15.83 28.25
CA VAL A 21 4.01 15.07 27.17
C VAL A 21 3.17 15.43 25.95
N ALA A 22 3.60 16.45 25.23
CA ALA A 22 3.23 16.55 23.84
C ALA A 22 3.86 15.31 23.19
N THR A 23 3.07 14.25 23.06
CA THR A 23 3.36 13.22 22.06
C THR A 23 3.25 13.97 20.74
N THR A 24 4.36 14.50 20.24
CA THR A 24 4.43 14.75 18.80
C THR A 24 4.24 13.37 18.20
N THR A 25 3.05 13.10 17.64
CA THR A 25 2.93 11.98 16.72
C THR A 25 3.88 12.35 15.59
N ASN A 26 5.07 11.77 15.60
CA ASN A 26 5.95 11.91 14.46
C ASN A 26 5.26 11.18 13.31
N ALA A 27 5.35 11.71 12.10
CA ALA A 27 4.86 11.00 10.93
C ALA A 27 5.45 9.60 10.93
N ASP A 28 4.66 8.52 10.84
CA ASP A 28 5.18 7.18 11.13
C ASP A 28 4.52 6.11 10.24
N ILE A 29 5.19 5.86 9.12
CA ILE A 29 4.98 4.65 8.35
C ILE A 29 5.67 3.49 9.08
N THR A 30 4.87 2.51 9.46
CA THR A 30 5.27 1.41 10.36
C THR A 30 5.59 0.11 9.64
N GLY A 31 5.28 0.01 8.34
CA GLY A 31 5.50 -1.22 7.59
C GLY A 31 4.99 -1.18 6.14
N ALA A 32 5.17 -2.30 5.45
CA ALA A 32 4.63 -2.53 4.12
C ALA A 32 3.97 -3.92 4.04
N PHE A 33 2.88 -4.03 3.29
CA PHE A 33 2.24 -5.32 3.02
C PHE A 33 1.66 -5.40 1.63
N SER A 34 1.60 -6.61 1.09
CA SER A 34 0.80 -6.96 -0.08
C SER A 34 -0.52 -7.61 0.35
N TYR A 35 -1.62 -7.25 -0.31
CA TYR A 35 -2.93 -7.85 -0.13
C TYR A 35 -3.44 -8.46 -1.43
N ASP A 36 -3.88 -9.72 -1.38
CA ASP A 36 -4.23 -10.44 -2.58
C ASP A 36 -5.69 -10.26 -2.97
N SER A 37 -5.95 -10.17 -4.27
CA SER A 37 -7.28 -10.34 -4.86
C SER A 37 -7.19 -11.14 -6.16
N ILE A 38 -8.35 -11.51 -6.70
CA ILE A 38 -8.46 -12.16 -8.00
C ILE A 38 -9.33 -11.28 -8.87
N ALA A 39 -8.83 -10.93 -10.04
CA ALA A 39 -9.56 -10.18 -11.05
C ALA A 39 -9.76 -11.06 -12.29
N MET A 40 -10.89 -10.87 -12.96
CA MET A 40 -11.07 -11.38 -14.30
C MET A 40 -10.75 -10.26 -15.28
N ALA A 41 -9.66 -10.41 -16.00
CA ALA A 41 -9.27 -9.47 -17.04
C ALA A 41 -10.05 -9.79 -18.30
N GLN A 42 -10.89 -8.84 -18.73
CA GLN A 42 -11.54 -8.87 -20.03
C GLN A 42 -11.32 -7.53 -20.73
N GLU A 43 -10.94 -7.60 -21.99
CA GLU A 43 -10.66 -6.45 -22.85
C GLU A 43 -11.49 -6.55 -24.13
N PHE A 44 -12.20 -5.47 -24.51
CA PHE A 44 -13.02 -5.35 -25.73
C PHE A 44 -13.79 -6.60 -26.19
N GLY A 45 -14.44 -7.34 -25.27
CA GLY A 45 -15.21 -8.55 -25.60
C GLY A 45 -14.35 -9.76 -26.00
N GLY A 46 -13.05 -9.70 -25.74
CA GLY A 46 -12.09 -10.80 -25.89
C GLY A 46 -12.24 -11.86 -24.80
N GLY A 47 -11.31 -12.84 -24.84
CA GLY A 47 -11.25 -13.92 -23.87
C GLY A 47 -10.98 -13.39 -22.46
N GLU A 48 -11.68 -13.96 -21.48
CA GLU A 48 -11.53 -13.62 -20.08
C GLU A 48 -10.36 -14.43 -19.49
N VAL A 49 -9.44 -13.75 -18.80
CA VAL A 49 -8.27 -14.37 -18.15
C VAL A 49 -8.33 -14.09 -16.66
N ALA A 50 -8.18 -15.15 -15.85
CA ALA A 50 -8.03 -14.98 -14.41
C ALA A 50 -6.63 -14.47 -14.08
N VAL A 51 -6.57 -13.34 -13.36
CA VAL A 51 -5.33 -12.68 -12.95
C VAL A 51 -5.29 -12.60 -11.43
N PHE A 52 -4.15 -12.98 -10.86
CA PHE A 52 -3.89 -12.85 -9.43
C PHE A 52 -3.25 -11.49 -9.19
N VAL A 53 -3.79 -10.76 -8.22
CA VAL A 53 -3.45 -9.36 -7.98
C VAL A 53 -2.87 -9.23 -6.60
N GLN A 54 -1.70 -8.62 -6.48
CA GLN A 54 -1.11 -8.20 -5.21
C GLN A 54 -1.08 -6.67 -5.15
N ASP A 55 -1.94 -6.10 -4.31
CA ASP A 55 -1.94 -4.66 -4.06
C ASP A 55 -0.98 -4.35 -2.91
N LEU A 56 -0.02 -3.46 -3.16
CA LEU A 56 1.02 -3.06 -2.22
C LEU A 56 0.60 -1.81 -1.44
N TYR A 57 0.75 -1.86 -0.13
CA TYR A 57 0.39 -0.79 0.79
C TYR A 57 1.54 -0.46 1.75
N LEU A 58 1.64 0.80 2.12
CA LEU A 58 2.44 1.29 3.24
C LEU A 58 1.53 1.56 4.44
N ILE A 59 1.86 1.00 5.61
CA ILE A 59 1.03 1.07 6.82
C ILE A 59 1.42 2.32 7.62
N SER A 60 0.42 3.05 8.11
CA SER A 60 0.62 4.17 9.03
C SER A 60 -0.14 3.95 10.34
N ASN A 61 0.29 4.63 11.39
CA ASN A 61 -0.44 4.76 12.65
C ASN A 61 -1.03 6.17 12.87
N ASP A 62 -0.84 7.11 11.94
CA ASP A 62 -1.29 8.51 12.02
C ASP A 62 -2.06 8.94 10.75
N PRO A 63 -3.35 9.32 10.85
CA PRO A 63 -4.18 9.72 9.69
C PRO A 63 -3.73 11.02 9.00
N ASN A 64 -2.74 11.71 9.56
CA ASN A 64 -2.12 12.90 8.96
C ASN A 64 -0.93 12.57 8.06
N ASP A 65 -0.48 11.32 8.04
CA ASP A 65 0.64 10.91 7.21
C ASP A 65 0.31 10.99 5.71
N VAL A 66 1.30 11.44 4.96
CA VAL A 66 1.26 11.55 3.51
C VAL A 66 2.54 10.93 2.97
N VAL A 67 2.39 9.78 2.30
CA VAL A 67 3.47 9.17 1.53
C VAL A 67 3.79 10.08 0.34
N ARG A 68 5.08 10.32 0.10
CA ARG A 68 5.59 11.16 -0.99
C ARG A 68 6.25 10.34 -2.09
N ALA A 69 6.98 9.30 -1.71
CA ALA A 69 7.65 8.41 -2.64
C ALA A 69 7.79 7.00 -2.07
N ALA A 70 7.87 6.03 -2.97
CA ALA A 70 8.31 4.68 -2.68
C ALA A 70 9.53 4.39 -3.58
N PHE A 71 10.61 3.89 -3.01
CA PHE A 71 11.90 3.80 -3.70
C PHE A 71 12.72 2.61 -3.17
N ASP A 72 13.87 2.34 -3.79
CA ASP A 72 14.72 1.19 -3.47
C ASP A 72 13.93 -0.13 -3.43
N LEU A 73 13.00 -0.34 -4.38
CA LEU A 73 12.32 -1.61 -4.49
C LEU A 73 13.33 -2.69 -4.88
N LEU A 74 13.57 -3.63 -3.96
CA LEU A 74 14.41 -4.79 -4.15
C LEU A 74 13.52 -6.03 -4.16
N LEU A 75 13.21 -6.47 -5.37
CA LEU A 75 12.43 -7.67 -5.61
C LEU A 75 13.23 -8.93 -5.24
N GLU A 76 12.59 -9.83 -4.50
CA GLU A 76 13.09 -11.19 -4.34
C GLU A 76 13.21 -11.86 -5.71
N PRO A 77 14.15 -12.80 -5.91
CA PRO A 77 14.33 -13.47 -7.19
C PRO A 77 13.05 -14.15 -7.72
N SER A 78 12.18 -14.64 -6.84
CA SER A 78 10.88 -15.22 -7.21
C SER A 78 9.84 -14.19 -7.66
N ALA A 79 10.08 -12.91 -7.44
CA ALA A 79 9.22 -11.81 -7.83
C ALA A 79 9.57 -11.21 -9.20
N GLN A 80 10.71 -11.60 -9.78
CA GLN A 80 11.18 -11.13 -11.07
C GLN A 80 10.50 -11.94 -12.18
N ILE A 81 9.20 -11.70 -12.36
CA ILE A 81 8.32 -12.39 -13.31
C ILE A 81 7.74 -11.40 -14.31
N ASP A 82 7.17 -11.91 -15.40
CA ASP A 82 6.40 -11.09 -16.33
C ASP A 82 5.04 -10.74 -15.71
N TYR A 83 4.93 -9.54 -15.16
CA TYR A 83 3.67 -9.04 -14.64
C TYR A 83 2.68 -8.74 -15.77
N TYR A 84 1.40 -8.96 -15.48
CA TYR A 84 0.30 -8.69 -16.40
C TYR A 84 0.17 -7.17 -16.59
N GLN A 85 0.28 -6.75 -17.85
CA GLN A 85 0.07 -5.38 -18.29
C GLN A 85 -1.19 -5.37 -19.15
N ALA A 86 -2.18 -4.55 -18.77
CA ALA A 86 -3.42 -4.47 -19.54
C ALA A 86 -3.11 -3.83 -20.91
N PRO A 87 -3.61 -4.38 -22.03
CA PRO A 87 -3.31 -3.83 -23.36
C PRO A 87 -3.72 -2.37 -23.57
N GLY A 88 -4.74 -1.89 -22.82
CA GLY A 88 -5.20 -0.50 -22.84
C GLY A 88 -4.50 0.43 -21.85
N ALA A 89 -3.53 -0.06 -21.07
CA ALA A 89 -2.79 0.71 -20.07
C ALA A 89 -1.43 1.21 -20.59
N PHE A 90 -0.69 1.92 -19.75
CA PHE A 90 0.56 2.62 -20.09
C PHE A 90 1.77 2.06 -19.33
N GLY A 91 1.92 0.74 -19.31
CA GLY A 91 2.99 0.08 -18.59
C GLY A 91 2.85 0.29 -17.08
N TRP A 92 3.97 0.50 -16.39
CA TRP A 92 3.99 0.73 -14.94
C TRP A 92 3.39 2.07 -14.49
N ASN A 93 3.05 2.98 -15.41
CA ASN A 93 2.36 4.22 -15.07
C ASN A 93 0.84 4.01 -14.98
N PRO A 94 0.15 4.69 -14.05
CA PRO A 94 -1.30 4.69 -14.00
C PRO A 94 -1.92 5.15 -15.33
N GLY A 95 -2.71 4.28 -15.94
CA GLY A 95 -3.01 4.37 -17.38
C GLY A 95 -4.48 4.51 -17.77
N ASN A 96 -5.41 4.52 -16.83
CA ASN A 96 -6.83 4.59 -17.21
C ASN A 96 -7.22 5.99 -17.71
N ILE A 97 -7.43 6.10 -19.03
CA ILE A 97 -7.85 7.34 -19.71
C ILE A 97 -9.38 7.50 -19.81
N GLY A 98 -10.15 6.51 -19.38
CA GLY A 98 -11.61 6.54 -19.39
C GLY A 98 -12.25 6.25 -20.76
N GLY A 99 -13.56 6.48 -20.82
CA GLY A 99 -14.35 6.31 -22.04
C GLY A 99 -14.36 4.86 -22.52
N PRO A 100 -14.12 4.58 -23.82
CA PRO A 100 -14.13 3.22 -24.33
C PRO A 100 -12.95 2.37 -23.84
N PHE A 101 -11.88 2.98 -23.31
CA PHE A 101 -10.69 2.29 -22.79
C PHE A 101 -10.80 1.96 -21.30
N ASP A 102 -11.92 2.31 -20.68
CA ASP A 102 -12.21 2.05 -19.27
C ASP A 102 -12.70 0.62 -19.07
N THR A 103 -11.77 -0.34 -19.10
CA THR A 103 -12.09 -1.76 -19.10
C THR A 103 -11.81 -2.40 -17.76
N GLU A 104 -12.41 -3.56 -17.48
CA GLU A 104 -12.12 -4.32 -16.25
C GLU A 104 -10.65 -4.75 -16.20
N SER A 105 -10.04 -5.05 -17.35
CA SER A 105 -8.60 -5.34 -17.41
C SER A 105 -7.78 -4.15 -16.89
N VAL A 106 -8.04 -2.94 -17.37
CA VAL A 106 -7.33 -1.72 -16.94
C VAL A 106 -7.62 -1.40 -15.46
N ARG A 107 -8.89 -1.42 -15.05
CA ARG A 107 -9.30 -1.05 -13.69
C ARG A 107 -8.77 -1.98 -12.60
N ARG A 108 -8.73 -3.28 -12.88
CA ARG A 108 -8.61 -4.33 -11.86
C ARG A 108 -7.40 -5.24 -12.02
N ALA A 109 -6.94 -5.47 -13.23
CA ALA A 109 -5.90 -6.45 -13.51
C ALA A 109 -4.58 -5.83 -13.94
N ASP A 110 -4.54 -4.57 -14.39
CA ASP A 110 -3.31 -3.92 -14.81
C ASP A 110 -2.28 -3.79 -13.69
N SER A 111 -0.99 -3.99 -14.01
CA SER A 111 0.11 -3.77 -13.05
C SER A 111 0.70 -2.38 -13.25
N PHE A 112 0.68 -1.58 -12.20
CA PHE A 112 1.17 -0.21 -12.22
C PHE A 112 1.60 0.20 -10.82
N VAL A 113 2.37 1.28 -10.72
CA VAL A 113 2.74 1.89 -9.44
C VAL A 113 2.08 3.25 -9.27
N THR A 114 1.94 3.70 -8.03
CA THR A 114 1.32 4.97 -7.69
C THR A 114 1.69 5.44 -6.29
N ILE A 115 1.34 6.67 -5.92
CA ILE A 115 1.32 7.13 -4.53
C ILE A 115 -0.12 7.55 -4.21
N GLY A 116 -0.92 6.59 -3.76
CA GLY A 116 -2.35 6.75 -3.54
C GLY A 116 -3.10 7.22 -4.79
N GLY A 117 -4.28 7.83 -4.59
CA GLY A 117 -5.10 8.36 -5.69
C GLY A 117 -5.81 7.32 -6.54
N PHE A 118 -6.46 6.32 -5.93
CA PHE A 118 -7.23 5.24 -6.59
C PHE A 118 -8.66 5.22 -6.06
N GLY A 119 -9.59 4.62 -6.79
CA GLY A 119 -11.00 4.57 -6.41
C GLY A 119 -11.19 3.90 -5.04
N ASP A 120 -11.94 4.56 -4.16
CA ASP A 120 -12.19 4.19 -2.75
C ASP A 120 -13.16 2.99 -2.57
N ASP A 121 -13.17 2.00 -3.47
CA ASP A 121 -13.87 0.74 -3.15
C ASP A 121 -13.08 0.06 -2.02
N GLY A 122 -13.64 0.09 -0.80
CA GLY A 122 -13.00 -0.39 0.42
C GLY A 122 -12.63 -1.88 0.41
N SER A 123 -13.01 -2.62 -0.64
CA SER A 123 -12.62 -4.02 -0.84
C SER A 123 -11.45 -4.21 -1.82
N MET A 124 -11.23 -3.27 -2.76
CA MET A 124 -10.21 -3.39 -3.82
C MET A 124 -9.96 -2.03 -4.50
N PRO A 125 -8.71 -1.52 -4.52
CA PRO A 125 -8.41 -0.25 -5.19
C PRO A 125 -8.71 -0.33 -6.69
N LEU A 126 -9.33 0.70 -7.25
CA LEU A 126 -9.64 0.75 -8.68
C LEU A 126 -8.79 1.82 -9.36
N GLN A 127 -8.13 1.45 -10.45
CA GLN A 127 -7.54 2.45 -11.35
C GLN A 127 -8.67 3.13 -12.10
N ILE A 128 -9.32 4.11 -11.47
CA ILE A 128 -10.40 4.90 -12.09
C ILE A 128 -9.81 5.88 -13.13
N PRO A 129 -10.60 6.39 -14.08
CA PRO A 129 -10.09 7.32 -15.07
C PRO A 129 -9.41 8.55 -14.45
N GLY A 130 -8.17 8.82 -14.84
CA GLY A 130 -7.36 9.96 -14.37
C GLY A 130 -6.77 9.83 -12.95
N ALA A 131 -7.02 8.72 -12.25
CA ALA A 131 -6.38 8.43 -10.96
C ALA A 131 -4.86 8.20 -11.11
N GLY A 132 -4.08 8.66 -10.14
CA GLY A 132 -2.63 8.48 -10.11
C GLY A 132 -1.84 9.29 -11.15
N ALA A 133 -2.47 10.25 -11.86
CA ALA A 133 -1.84 11.01 -12.95
C ALA A 133 -0.60 11.86 -12.55
N SER A 134 -0.40 12.10 -11.26
CA SER A 134 0.79 12.77 -10.72
C SER A 134 1.91 11.81 -10.33
N THR A 135 1.72 10.50 -10.53
CA THR A 135 2.78 9.52 -10.30
C THR A 135 3.83 9.65 -11.39
N GLN A 136 5.09 9.74 -10.96
CA GLN A 136 6.24 9.66 -11.84
C GLN A 136 7.11 8.47 -11.43
N LEU A 137 7.67 7.78 -12.43
CA LEU A 137 8.69 6.77 -12.21
C LEU A 137 10.04 7.43 -11.98
N ASP A 138 10.76 6.95 -10.98
CA ASP A 138 12.16 7.31 -10.77
C ASP A 138 13.02 6.78 -11.94
N PRO A 139 14.09 7.47 -12.35
CA PRO A 139 15.01 6.96 -13.38
C PRO A 139 15.52 5.52 -13.13
N ASP A 140 15.70 5.11 -11.87
CA ASP A 140 16.14 3.77 -11.50
C ASP A 140 15.05 2.70 -11.67
N PHE A 141 13.79 3.09 -11.92
CA PHE A 141 12.72 2.16 -12.28
C PHE A 141 13.03 1.40 -13.59
N GLY A 142 13.75 2.05 -14.51
CA GLY A 142 14.10 1.51 -15.82
C GLY A 142 13.04 1.80 -16.89
N ASP A 143 12.85 0.85 -17.82
CA ASP A 143 11.85 0.98 -18.89
C ASP A 143 10.43 0.88 -18.30
N PRO A 144 9.55 1.87 -18.52
CA PRO A 144 8.14 1.81 -18.09
C PRO A 144 7.35 0.60 -18.63
N ASN A 145 7.86 -0.07 -19.67
CA ASN A 145 7.25 -1.27 -20.25
C ASN A 145 8.04 -2.55 -19.90
N ALA A 146 8.98 -2.47 -18.95
CA ALA A 146 9.71 -3.64 -18.48
C ALA A 146 8.74 -4.69 -17.90
N PRO A 147 9.07 -5.99 -18.00
CA PRO A 147 8.22 -7.06 -17.45
C PRO A 147 8.03 -6.97 -15.93
N TYR A 148 9.00 -6.39 -15.22
CA TYR A 148 8.99 -6.13 -13.78
C TYR A 148 9.83 -4.88 -13.47
N PRO A 149 9.62 -4.22 -12.31
CA PRO A 149 10.44 -3.08 -11.89
C PRO A 149 11.93 -3.41 -11.82
N GLY A 150 12.77 -2.46 -12.23
CA GLY A 150 14.23 -2.57 -12.18
C GLY A 150 14.82 -2.73 -10.79
N PHE A 151 16.14 -2.96 -10.73
CA PHE A 151 16.87 -2.98 -9.46
C PHE A 151 16.80 -1.61 -8.78
N ALA A 152 16.35 -1.58 -7.53
CA ALA A 152 16.15 -0.36 -6.76
C ALA A 152 15.11 0.61 -7.36
N ALA A 153 14.13 0.08 -8.09
CA ALA A 153 13.07 0.86 -8.70
C ALA A 153 12.34 1.77 -7.69
N GLY A 154 11.93 2.95 -8.15
CA GLY A 154 11.19 3.91 -7.34
C GLY A 154 10.16 4.71 -8.15
N TRP A 155 9.26 5.37 -7.44
CA TRP A 155 8.23 6.25 -7.98
C TRP A 155 7.76 7.23 -6.91
N TYR A 156 7.22 8.37 -7.33
CA TYR A 156 6.87 9.47 -6.44
C TYR A 156 5.66 10.26 -6.94
N ASP A 157 5.02 10.99 -6.02
CA ASP A 157 3.97 11.96 -6.33
C ASP A 157 4.59 13.32 -6.65
N ASP A 158 4.51 13.75 -7.92
CA ASP A 158 5.02 15.03 -8.39
C ASP A 158 4.11 16.23 -8.03
N SER A 159 2.90 15.96 -7.51
CA SER A 159 1.94 17.00 -7.15
C SER A 159 2.20 17.53 -5.74
N PRO A 160 2.49 18.84 -5.58
CA PRO A 160 2.56 19.47 -4.27
C PRO A 160 1.18 19.86 -3.72
N SER A 161 0.14 19.93 -4.56
CA SER A 161 -1.14 20.58 -4.22
C SER A 161 -2.23 19.64 -3.70
N THR A 162 -2.12 18.34 -3.97
CA THR A 162 -3.09 17.33 -3.54
C THR A 162 -2.33 16.15 -2.96
N PRO A 163 -2.49 15.82 -1.67
CA PRO A 163 -1.76 14.70 -1.05
C PRO A 163 -2.40 13.39 -1.50
N ALA A 164 -2.08 12.93 -2.72
CA ALA A 164 -2.61 11.68 -3.27
C ALA A 164 -2.21 10.51 -2.37
N GLY A 165 -0.98 10.55 -1.82
CA GLY A 165 -0.45 9.59 -0.87
C GLY A 165 -0.94 9.72 0.58
N ARG A 166 -1.98 10.53 0.84
CA ARG A 166 -2.58 10.59 2.18
C ARG A 166 -3.12 9.23 2.57
N VAL A 167 -2.83 8.84 3.80
CA VAL A 167 -3.28 7.55 4.34
C VAL A 167 -4.81 7.46 4.44
N ARG A 168 -5.34 6.26 4.20
CA ARG A 168 -6.76 5.91 4.21
C ARG A 168 -6.95 4.51 4.78
N ASP A 169 -8.20 4.13 5.02
CA ASP A 169 -8.52 2.75 5.38
C ASP A 169 -8.15 1.81 4.22
N THR A 170 -7.47 0.73 4.55
CA THR A 170 -7.09 -0.33 3.61
C THR A 170 -8.05 -1.52 3.72
N PRO A 171 -8.07 -2.46 2.75
CA PRO A 171 -8.94 -3.63 2.79
C PRO A 171 -8.91 -4.47 4.10
N PRO A 172 -7.75 -4.71 4.76
CA PRO A 172 -7.73 -5.39 6.05
C PRO A 172 -8.20 -4.54 7.25
N GLY A 173 -8.66 -3.30 7.04
CA GLY A 173 -9.08 -2.38 8.10
C GLY A 173 -7.91 -1.74 8.86
N THR A 174 -6.73 -1.68 8.25
CA THR A 174 -5.59 -0.89 8.76
C THR A 174 -5.53 0.46 8.06
N LEU A 175 -4.79 1.40 8.62
CA LEU A 175 -4.53 2.70 8.00
C LEU A 175 -3.28 2.60 7.10
N GLY A 176 -3.35 3.11 5.88
CA GLY A 176 -2.22 3.07 4.96
C GLY A 176 -2.46 3.73 3.61
N THR A 177 -1.43 3.68 2.76
CA THR A 177 -1.45 4.24 1.41
C THR A 177 -1.19 3.13 0.40
N PHE A 178 -2.08 3.00 -0.58
CA PHE A 178 -1.88 2.13 -1.74
C PHE A 178 -0.77 2.69 -2.63
N VAL A 179 0.25 1.88 -2.94
CA VAL A 179 1.42 2.33 -3.71
C VAL A 179 1.69 1.55 -4.99
N GLY A 180 0.89 0.54 -5.29
CA GLY A 180 1.01 -0.15 -6.57
C GLY A 180 0.25 -1.47 -6.62
N ARG A 181 -0.02 -1.91 -7.83
CA ARG A 181 -0.66 -3.18 -8.15
C ARG A 181 0.32 -4.05 -8.93
N PHE A 182 0.44 -5.28 -8.51
CA PHE A 182 1.31 -6.29 -9.10
C PHE A 182 0.48 -7.51 -9.45
N ALA A 183 0.07 -7.59 -10.71
CA ALA A 183 -0.86 -8.58 -11.19
C ALA A 183 -0.14 -9.59 -12.11
N TYR A 184 -0.50 -10.86 -12.05
CA TYR A 184 0.17 -11.88 -12.85
C TYR A 184 -0.78 -13.03 -13.18
N VAL A 185 -0.47 -13.70 -14.29
CA VAL A 185 -1.15 -14.94 -14.69
C VAL A 185 -0.29 -16.11 -14.24
N GLY A 186 -0.81 -16.95 -13.36
CA GLY A 186 -0.01 -18.02 -12.80
C GLY A 186 -0.71 -18.80 -11.71
N ASN A 187 0.01 -19.07 -10.62
CA ASN A 187 -0.51 -19.84 -9.52
C ASN A 187 -1.04 -18.90 -8.41
N PRO A 188 -2.26 -19.09 -7.88
CA PRO A 188 -2.74 -18.34 -6.72
C PRO A 188 -1.88 -18.50 -5.46
N TRP A 189 -1.02 -19.53 -5.43
CA TRP A 189 -0.11 -19.79 -4.31
C TRP A 189 1.19 -18.99 -4.39
N ASP A 190 1.48 -18.36 -5.52
CA ASP A 190 2.67 -17.54 -5.66
C ASP A 190 2.42 -16.20 -4.96
N THR A 191 3.38 -15.73 -4.16
CA THR A 191 3.28 -14.44 -3.48
C THR A 191 4.51 -13.62 -3.84
N PRO A 192 4.64 -13.20 -5.11
CA PRO A 192 5.89 -12.69 -5.65
C PRO A 192 6.47 -11.55 -4.81
N LEU A 193 5.64 -10.64 -4.29
CA LEU A 193 6.14 -9.52 -3.48
C LEU A 193 6.62 -9.91 -2.07
N PHE A 194 6.25 -11.07 -1.55
CA PHE A 194 6.59 -11.46 -0.19
C PHE A 194 8.10 -11.51 0.02
N LYS A 195 8.59 -10.90 1.12
CA LYS A 195 10.01 -10.73 1.49
C LYS A 195 10.81 -9.76 0.62
N SER A 196 10.24 -9.25 -0.47
CA SER A 196 10.84 -8.12 -1.18
C SER A 196 10.94 -6.91 -0.23
N ARG A 197 11.86 -6.00 -0.51
CA ARG A 197 12.06 -4.79 0.30
C ARG A 197 11.63 -3.56 -0.48
N ILE A 198 11.02 -2.60 0.22
CA ILE A 198 10.73 -1.29 -0.33
C ILE A 198 11.04 -0.21 0.70
N SER A 199 11.59 0.90 0.25
CA SER A 199 11.74 2.11 1.04
C SER A 199 10.63 3.09 0.73
N ALA A 200 10.29 3.94 1.69
CA ALA A 200 9.31 5.00 1.50
C ALA A 200 9.80 6.30 2.12
N SER A 201 9.31 7.41 1.59
CA SER A 201 9.38 8.72 2.23
C SER A 201 7.98 9.26 2.47
N TRP A 202 7.81 9.95 3.60
CA TRP A 202 6.52 10.48 4.04
C TRP A 202 6.71 11.70 4.92
N ASN A 203 5.62 12.45 5.10
CA ASN A 203 5.56 13.59 6.01
C ASN A 203 4.12 13.77 6.53
N GLN A 204 3.88 14.80 7.34
CA GLN A 204 2.55 15.15 7.87
C GLN A 204 1.89 16.28 7.07
N GLY A 205 2.20 16.38 5.78
CA GLY A 205 1.72 17.43 4.88
C GLY A 205 2.69 18.61 4.70
N ILE A 206 2.20 19.66 4.05
CA ILE A 206 3.02 20.77 3.56
C ILE A 206 3.77 21.47 4.71
N GLY A 207 5.09 21.63 4.54
CA GLY A 207 5.94 22.34 5.49
C GLY A 207 6.46 21.50 6.64
N THR A 208 6.15 20.20 6.67
CA THR A 208 6.75 19.25 7.62
C THR A 208 7.97 18.56 6.98
N PRO A 209 9.05 18.27 7.75
CA PRO A 209 10.20 17.55 7.23
C PRO A 209 9.84 16.14 6.79
N ASP A 210 10.45 15.68 5.70
CA ASP A 210 10.31 14.30 5.25
C ASP A 210 11.05 13.34 6.18
N GLN A 211 10.46 12.17 6.36
CA GLN A 211 11.07 11.00 6.99
C GLN A 211 11.15 9.87 5.97
N SER A 212 12.03 8.91 6.22
CA SER A 212 12.17 7.73 5.35
C SER A 212 12.64 6.50 6.11
N ALA A 213 12.18 5.33 5.69
CA ALA A 213 12.66 4.05 6.16
C ALA A 213 12.44 2.95 5.12
N SER A 214 13.04 1.79 5.36
CA SER A 214 12.89 0.59 4.54
C SER A 214 12.11 -0.50 5.29
N PHE A 215 11.27 -1.21 4.55
CA PHE A 215 10.37 -2.23 5.07
C PHE A 215 10.49 -3.52 4.26
N LEU A 216 10.37 -4.65 4.95
CA LEU A 216 10.07 -5.92 4.29
C LEU A 216 8.59 -5.98 3.97
N ILE A 217 8.26 -6.42 2.76
CA ILE A 217 6.88 -6.60 2.33
C ILE A 217 6.37 -7.90 2.94
N ASN A 218 5.44 -7.74 3.89
CA ASN A 218 4.70 -8.85 4.45
C ASN A 218 3.53 -9.23 3.54
N TRP A 219 3.12 -10.49 3.61
CA TRP A 219 1.97 -10.98 2.85
C TRP A 219 0.77 -11.16 3.77
N ILE A 220 -0.36 -10.54 3.40
CA ILE A 220 -1.64 -10.69 4.08
C ILE A 220 -2.63 -11.36 3.11
N PRO A 221 -3.02 -12.62 3.34
CA PRO A 221 -3.98 -13.29 2.47
C PRO A 221 -5.38 -12.66 2.63
N SER A 222 -6.08 -12.47 1.53
CA SER A 222 -7.50 -12.08 1.59
C SER A 222 -8.39 -13.26 1.98
N PRO A 223 -9.62 -13.01 2.46
CA PRO A 223 -10.60 -14.07 2.72
C PRO A 223 -10.85 -14.96 1.50
N ALA A 224 -10.79 -14.41 0.28
CA ALA A 224 -10.93 -15.18 -0.95
C ALA A 224 -9.78 -16.19 -1.11
N THR A 225 -8.53 -15.74 -0.90
CA THR A 225 -7.35 -16.62 -0.92
C THR A 225 -7.44 -17.68 0.19
N LEU A 226 -7.88 -17.32 1.40
CA LEU A 226 -8.17 -18.26 2.51
C LEU A 226 -9.22 -19.32 2.14
N GLY A 227 -10.26 -18.93 1.41
CA GLY A 227 -11.25 -19.86 0.85
C GLY A 227 -10.63 -20.88 -0.10
N LEU A 228 -9.75 -20.44 -1.01
CA LEU A 228 -9.00 -21.34 -1.90
C LEU A 228 -8.11 -22.31 -1.09
N PHE A 229 -7.42 -21.83 -0.04
CA PHE A 229 -6.63 -22.68 0.86
C PHE A 229 -7.49 -23.80 1.48
N ALA A 230 -8.69 -23.47 1.95
CA ALA A 230 -9.60 -24.42 2.58
C ALA A 230 -10.12 -25.49 1.59
N LEU A 231 -10.52 -25.09 0.38
CA LEU A 231 -11.01 -26.05 -0.64
C LEU A 231 -9.90 -27.00 -1.13
N THR A 232 -8.66 -26.52 -1.21
CA THR A 232 -7.53 -27.34 -1.67
C THR A 232 -7.13 -28.39 -0.63
N GLY A 233 -7.23 -28.06 0.66
CA GLY A 233 -7.06 -29.03 1.74
C GLY A 233 -8.12 -30.15 1.73
N LEU A 234 -9.37 -29.80 1.40
CA LEU A 234 -10.48 -30.77 1.29
C LEU A 234 -10.31 -31.72 0.09
N ARG A 235 -9.80 -31.25 -1.05
CA ARG A 235 -9.51 -32.10 -2.23
C ARG A 235 -8.44 -33.16 -1.97
N ARG A 236 -7.48 -32.90 -1.08
CA ARG A 236 -6.45 -33.89 -0.68
C ARG A 236 -6.96 -34.91 0.34
N SER A 237 -7.93 -34.57 1.18
CA SER A 237 -8.45 -35.51 2.18
C SER A 237 -9.38 -36.57 1.58
N SER A 238 -10.12 -36.25 0.51
CA SER A 238 -11.00 -37.23 -0.17
C SER A 238 -10.23 -38.30 -0.95
N ARG A 239 -9.00 -38.00 -1.40
CA ARG A 239 -8.15 -38.94 -2.15
C ARG A 239 -7.41 -39.94 -1.26
N ARG A 240 -7.40 -39.74 0.05
CA ARG A 240 -6.82 -40.65 1.06
C ARG A 240 -7.84 -41.62 1.68
N ARG A 241 -9.10 -41.54 1.25
CA ARG A 241 -10.16 -42.51 1.58
C ARG A 241 -10.59 -43.22 0.30
N ASN A 242 -9.71 -44.08 -0.22
CA ASN A 242 -10.04 -45.19 -1.12
C ASN A 242 -8.87 -46.18 -1.05
#